data_AF-A0A8T4RWW1-F1
#
_entry.id   AF-A0A8T4RWW1-F1
#
_cell.length_a   1.000
_cell.length_b   1.000
_cell.length_c   1.000
_cell.angle_alpha   90.00
_cell.angle_beta   90.00
_cell.angle_gamma   90.00
#
_symmetry.space_group_name_H-M   'P 1'
#
loop_
_entity.id
_entity.type
_entity.pdbx_description
1 polymer ?
#
loop_
_entity_poly.entity_id
_entity_poly.type
_entity_poly.pdbx_seq_one_letter_code
_entity_poly.pdbx_strand_id
1 'polypeptide(L)'
;MAKMNKNHAAGILADVPGDKVFWSNDGLIMRNMNDLASALQKMKATTFKYHANAEKNDFSNWINDVMHDQKLAAGIKGCKTKAEATKLARKRIAELGKIAGK
;
A
#
# COMPACT_ATOMS: atom_id res chain seq x y z
N MET A 1 -3.62 -16.09 14.31
CA MET A 1 -3.58 -14.62 14.21
C MET A 1 -4.87 -14.07 14.79
N ALA A 2 -4.81 -13.07 15.67
CA ALA A 2 -6.01 -12.44 16.24
C ALA A 2 -6.87 -11.81 15.14
N LYS A 3 -8.19 -11.91 15.28
CA LYS A 3 -9.15 -11.34 14.31
C LYS A 3 -9.02 -9.82 14.31
N MET A 4 -8.75 -9.21 13.16
CA MET A 4 -8.66 -7.76 12.99
C MET A 4 -10.01 -7.10 13.35
N ASN A 5 -9.99 -6.06 14.19
CA ASN A 5 -11.18 -5.33 14.61
C ASN A 5 -11.47 -4.11 13.70
N LYS A 6 -12.66 -3.52 13.84
CA LYS A 6 -13.14 -2.41 12.99
C LYS A 6 -12.23 -1.18 13.05
N ASN A 7 -11.85 -0.75 14.26
CA ASN A 7 -11.04 0.45 14.48
C ASN A 7 -9.65 0.29 13.88
N HIS A 8 -9.03 -0.88 14.06
CA HIS A 8 -7.75 -1.19 13.45
C HIS A 8 -7.86 -1.13 11.92
N ALA A 9 -8.86 -1.81 11.31
CA ALA A 9 -9.05 -1.76 9.86
C ALA A 9 -9.27 -0.34 9.33
N ALA A 10 -10.05 0.47 10.05
CA ALA A 10 -10.27 1.88 9.71
C ALA A 10 -8.98 2.71 9.81
N GLY A 11 -8.14 2.45 10.83
CA GLY A 11 -6.85 3.11 11.02
C GLY A 11 -5.87 2.81 9.89
N ILE A 12 -5.80 1.56 9.41
CA ILE A 12 -4.95 1.21 8.26
C ILE A 12 -5.43 1.94 6.98
N LEU A 13 -6.74 2.14 6.82
CA LEU A 13 -7.32 2.86 5.67
C LEU A 13 -7.24 4.40 5.78
N ALA A 14 -6.86 4.93 6.94
CA ALA A 14 -6.80 6.37 7.16
C ALA A 14 -5.57 7.01 6.49
N ASP A 15 -5.55 8.34 6.45
CA ASP A 15 -4.37 9.09 6.08
C ASP A 15 -3.27 8.90 7.13
N VAL A 16 -2.04 8.72 6.66
CA VAL A 16 -0.85 8.72 7.50
C VAL A 16 -0.45 10.17 7.83
N PRO A 17 0.30 10.39 8.92
CA PRO A 17 0.85 11.72 9.22
C PRO A 17 1.64 12.31 8.04
N GLY A 18 1.63 13.64 7.90
CA GLY A 18 2.23 14.33 6.75
C GLY A 18 3.73 14.05 6.54
N ASP A 19 4.47 13.83 7.62
CA ASP A 19 5.89 13.44 7.61
C ASP A 19 6.13 11.95 7.28
N LYS A 20 5.04 11.17 7.15
CA LYS A 20 5.05 9.74 6.85
C LYS A 20 4.45 9.39 5.49
N VAL A 21 4.06 10.39 4.68
CA VAL A 21 3.55 10.13 3.32
C VAL A 21 4.64 9.53 2.45
N PHE A 22 4.25 8.74 1.45
CA PHE A 22 5.21 8.22 0.48
C PHE A 22 5.42 9.24 -0.64
N TRP A 23 6.68 9.64 -0.84
CA TRP A 23 7.11 10.49 -1.95
C TRP A 23 7.70 9.63 -3.06
N SER A 24 6.99 9.54 -4.17
CA SER A 24 7.48 8.83 -5.37
C SER A 24 8.39 9.73 -6.20
N ASN A 25 9.37 9.13 -6.87
CA ASN A 25 10.33 9.88 -7.70
C ASN A 25 9.72 10.50 -8.97
N ASP A 26 8.46 10.19 -9.29
CA ASP A 26 7.68 10.78 -10.37
C ASP A 26 6.75 11.91 -9.90
N GLY A 27 6.90 12.37 -8.65
CA GLY A 27 6.13 13.47 -8.06
C GLY A 27 4.78 13.07 -7.48
N LEU A 28 4.40 11.77 -7.54
CA LEU A 28 3.20 11.29 -6.88
C LEU A 28 3.42 11.21 -5.35
N ILE A 29 2.40 11.62 -4.61
CA ILE A 29 2.37 11.56 -3.14
C ILE A 29 1.26 10.60 -2.74
N MET A 30 1.55 9.66 -1.84
CA MET A 30 0.55 8.74 -1.31
C MET A 30 0.39 8.95 0.19
N ARG A 31 -0.83 9.29 0.62
CA ARG A 31 -1.18 9.51 2.02
C ARG A 31 -1.88 8.32 2.66
N ASN A 32 -2.47 7.44 1.85
CA ASN A 32 -3.22 6.28 2.32
C ASN A 32 -3.18 5.15 1.27
N MET A 33 -3.86 4.05 1.55
CA MET A 33 -3.95 2.91 0.63
C MET A 33 -4.68 3.20 -0.69
N ASN A 34 -5.67 4.11 -0.70
CA ASN A 34 -6.37 4.49 -1.93
C ASN A 34 -5.46 5.28 -2.87
N ASP A 35 -4.68 6.21 -2.32
CA ASP A 35 -3.64 6.92 -3.05
C ASP A 35 -2.61 5.93 -3.60
N LEU A 36 -2.16 4.96 -2.78
CA LEU A 36 -1.24 3.90 -3.20
C LEU A 36 -1.79 3.10 -4.39
N ALA A 37 -3.03 2.60 -4.29
CA ALA A 37 -3.63 1.82 -5.37
C ALA A 37 -3.79 2.64 -6.66
N SER A 38 -4.13 3.92 -6.53
CA SER A 38 -4.25 4.85 -7.65
C SER A 38 -2.88 5.15 -8.28
N ALA A 39 -1.85 5.38 -7.46
CA ALA A 39 -0.50 5.64 -7.89
C ALA A 39 0.10 4.43 -8.62
N LEU A 40 -0.01 3.22 -8.05
CA LEU A 40 0.46 1.98 -8.69
C LEU A 40 -0.19 1.75 -10.06
N GLN A 41 -1.47 2.10 -10.20
CA GLN A 41 -2.17 1.99 -11.47
C GLN A 41 -1.63 2.99 -12.50
N LYS A 42 -1.39 4.23 -12.11
CA LYS A 42 -1.03 5.34 -13.01
C LYS A 42 0.47 5.43 -13.31
N MET A 43 1.32 5.07 -12.36
CA MET A 43 2.77 5.23 -12.48
C MET A 43 3.34 4.42 -13.64
N LYS A 44 4.47 4.88 -14.15
CA LYS A 44 5.22 4.19 -15.20
C LYS A 44 5.83 2.90 -14.65
N ALA A 45 6.01 1.91 -15.51
CA ALA A 45 6.64 0.64 -15.12
C ALA A 45 8.08 0.84 -14.62
N THR A 46 8.80 1.82 -15.18
CA THR A 46 10.15 2.21 -14.74
C THR A 46 10.14 2.79 -13.33
N THR A 47 9.19 3.67 -13.00
CA THR A 47 9.00 4.19 -11.63
C THR A 47 8.71 3.07 -10.64
N PHE A 48 7.83 2.14 -10.99
CA PHE A 48 7.57 0.98 -10.15
C PHE A 48 8.84 0.16 -9.89
N LYS A 49 9.62 -0.15 -10.93
CA LYS A 49 10.89 -0.91 -10.81
C LYS A 49 11.96 -0.18 -9.99
N TYR A 50 11.95 1.16 -10.01
CA TYR A 50 12.85 1.94 -9.17
C TYR A 50 12.59 1.69 -7.68
N HIS A 51 11.31 1.62 -7.28
CA HIS A 51 10.91 1.41 -5.90
C HIS A 51 10.82 -0.07 -5.48
N ALA A 52 10.50 -0.96 -6.42
CA ALA A 52 10.32 -2.39 -6.20
C ALA A 52 11.16 -3.20 -7.20
N ASN A 53 12.28 -3.73 -6.72
CA ASN A 53 13.24 -4.53 -7.46
C ASN A 53 13.82 -5.66 -6.58
N ALA A 54 14.89 -6.30 -7.02
CA ALA A 54 15.51 -7.42 -6.32
C ALA A 54 16.16 -7.02 -4.99
N GLU A 55 16.60 -5.78 -4.85
CA GLU A 55 17.32 -5.29 -3.66
C GLU A 55 16.37 -4.68 -2.64
N LYS A 56 15.32 -3.99 -3.10
CA LYS A 56 14.40 -3.25 -2.24
C LYS A 56 12.96 -3.28 -2.71
N ASN A 57 12.05 -3.04 -1.77
CA ASN A 57 10.65 -2.78 -2.06
C ASN A 57 10.14 -1.68 -1.13
N ASP A 58 10.28 -0.43 -1.58
CA ASP A 58 9.93 0.75 -0.79
C ASP A 58 8.43 0.77 -0.44
N PHE A 59 7.56 0.29 -1.34
CA PHE A 59 6.13 0.18 -1.07
C PHE A 59 5.84 -0.81 0.06
N SER A 60 6.46 -1.98 0.02
CA SER A 60 6.31 -3.00 1.06
C SER A 60 6.76 -2.48 2.42
N ASN A 61 7.91 -1.80 2.47
CA ASN A 61 8.44 -1.20 3.70
C ASN A 61 7.48 -0.15 4.25
N TRP A 62 7.02 0.78 3.41
CA TRP A 62 6.09 1.83 3.83
C TRP A 62 4.76 1.27 4.36
N ILE A 63 4.17 0.27 3.69
CA ILE A 63 2.94 -0.38 4.14
C ILE A 63 3.14 -1.10 5.48
N ASN A 64 4.30 -1.73 5.70
CA ASN A 64 4.61 -2.41 6.94
C ASN A 64 4.86 -1.43 8.09
N ASP A 65 5.70 -0.44 7.86
CA ASP A 65 6.28 0.39 8.93
C ASP A 65 5.39 1.58 9.28
N VAL A 66 4.61 2.08 8.32
CA VAL A 66 3.73 3.26 8.51
C VAL A 66 2.27 2.86 8.66
N MET A 67 1.77 1.95 7.83
CA MET A 67 0.35 1.52 7.89
C MET A 67 0.12 0.31 8.78
N HIS A 68 1.20 -0.38 9.18
CA HIS A 68 1.15 -1.61 9.99
C HIS A 68 0.34 -2.76 9.35
N ASP A 69 0.19 -2.78 8.01
CA ASP A 69 -0.49 -3.88 7.30
C ASP A 69 0.50 -4.92 6.75
N GLN A 70 0.99 -5.75 7.66
CA GLN A 70 1.94 -6.83 7.33
C GLN A 70 1.44 -7.77 6.23
N LYS A 71 0.13 -8.00 6.15
CA LYS A 71 -0.48 -8.87 5.14
C LYS A 71 -0.29 -8.29 3.74
N LEU A 72 -0.59 -7.00 3.57
CA LEU A 72 -0.39 -6.34 2.28
C LEU A 72 1.08 -6.15 1.96
N ALA A 73 1.89 -5.75 2.96
CA ALA A 73 3.32 -5.57 2.78
C ALA A 73 4.00 -6.84 2.24
N ALA A 74 3.72 -8.01 2.83
CA ALA A 74 4.26 -9.28 2.39
C ALA A 74 3.83 -9.65 0.96
N GLY A 75 2.55 -9.41 0.61
CA GLY A 75 2.08 -9.70 -0.73
C GLY A 75 2.62 -8.73 -1.80
N ILE A 76 2.79 -7.44 -1.47
CA ILE A 76 3.41 -6.45 -2.37
C ILE A 76 4.88 -6.76 -2.59
N LYS A 77 5.58 -7.27 -1.57
CA LYS A 77 6.98 -7.72 -1.70
C LYS A 77 7.16 -8.78 -2.79
N GLY A 78 6.16 -9.65 -2.98
CA GLY A 78 6.18 -10.70 -4.01
C GLY A 78 5.69 -10.28 -5.40
N CYS A 79 5.19 -9.05 -5.57
CA CYS A 79 4.67 -8.57 -6.86
C CYS A 79 5.83 -8.20 -7.80
N LYS A 80 5.76 -8.64 -9.07
CA LYS A 80 6.77 -8.34 -10.11
C LYS A 80 6.35 -7.15 -10.96
N THR A 81 5.07 -6.79 -10.94
CA THR A 81 4.50 -5.75 -11.77
C THR A 81 3.61 -4.79 -10.97
N LYS A 82 3.51 -3.55 -11.46
CA LYS A 82 2.58 -2.56 -10.91
C LYS A 82 1.11 -3.01 -10.99
N ALA A 83 0.76 -3.84 -11.96
CA ALA A 83 -0.60 -4.36 -12.14
C ALA A 83 -0.97 -5.36 -11.04
N GLU A 84 -0.08 -6.29 -10.71
CA GLU A 84 -0.25 -7.23 -9.58
C GLU A 84 -0.37 -6.47 -8.26
N ALA A 85 0.54 -5.51 -8.04
CA ALA A 85 0.54 -4.67 -6.85
C ALA A 85 -0.76 -3.87 -6.72
N THR A 86 -1.23 -3.25 -7.82
CA THR A 86 -2.52 -2.53 -7.87
C THR A 86 -3.69 -3.44 -7.49
N LYS A 87 -3.74 -4.65 -8.08
CA LYS A 87 -4.82 -5.62 -7.81
C LYS A 87 -4.83 -6.03 -6.34
N LEU A 88 -3.66 -6.29 -5.78
CA LEU A 88 -3.53 -6.70 -4.38
C LEU A 88 -3.93 -5.57 -3.42
N ALA A 89 -3.47 -4.35 -3.66
CA ALA A 89 -3.85 -3.17 -2.88
C ALA A 89 -5.37 -2.96 -2.88
N ARG A 90 -6.02 -3.00 -4.06
CA ARG A 90 -7.48 -2.87 -4.18
C ARG A 90 -8.24 -3.98 -3.45
N LYS A 91 -7.77 -5.23 -3.57
CA LYS A 91 -8.37 -6.35 -2.84
C LYS A 91 -8.30 -6.10 -1.34
N ARG A 92 -7.15 -5.66 -0.85
CA ARG A 92 -6.96 -5.38 0.58
C ARG A 92 -7.83 -4.24 1.07
N ILE A 93 -7.94 -3.15 0.30
CA ILE A 93 -8.83 -2.02 0.61
C ILE A 93 -10.27 -2.51 0.78
N ALA A 94 -10.76 -3.33 -0.15
CA ALA A 94 -12.12 -3.89 -0.08
C ALA A 94 -12.31 -4.82 1.13
N GLU A 95 -11.32 -5.65 1.47
CA GLU A 95 -11.35 -6.48 2.68
C GLU A 95 -11.44 -5.63 3.96
N LEU A 96 -10.61 -4.59 4.05
CA LEU A 96 -10.57 -3.69 5.21
C LEU A 96 -11.83 -2.83 5.32
N GLY A 97 -12.41 -2.39 4.20
CA GLY A 97 -13.68 -1.66 4.18
C GLY A 97 -14.82 -2.47 4.82
N LYS A 98 -14.96 -3.73 4.41
CA LYS A 98 -15.93 -4.67 5.00
C LYS A 98 -15.74 -4.85 6.51
N ILE A 99 -14.49 -4.95 6.96
CA ILE A 99 -14.17 -5.08 8.39
C ILE A 99 -14.49 -3.79 9.14
N ALA A 100 -14.14 -2.64 8.57
CA ALA A 100 -14.41 -1.32 9.15
C ALA A 100 -15.91 -0.97 9.18
N GLY A 101 -16.74 -1.66 8.39
CA GLY A 101 -18.16 -1.35 8.22
C GLY A 101 -18.40 -0.18 7.27
N LYS A 102 -17.50 -0.01 6.28
CA LYS A 102 -17.59 0.96 5.19
C LYS A 102 -17.99 0.27 3.88
#